data_AF-A0A5Q2MEM4-F1
#
_entry.id   AF-A0A5Q2MEM4-F1
#
_cell.length_a   1.000
_cell.length_b   1.000
_cell.length_c   1.000
_cell.angle_alpha   90.00
_cell.angle_beta   90.00
_cell.angle_gamma   90.00
#
_symmetry.space_group_name_H-M   'P 1'
#
loop_
_entity.id
_entity.type
_entity.pdbx_description
1 polymer ?
#
loop_
_entity_poly.entity_id
_entity_poly.type
_entity_poly.pdbx_seq_one_letter_code
_entity_poly.pdbx_strand_id
1 'polypeptide(L)'
;MTVVDDAATAPFACQDDDGLVHAAVVKSRAIRCALSRICGVCGEVLARPIAFLGPENEALDGLFTFPPTHVTCAHEAIEAGTSLGQPEPPRTWLVVTTGGFDLVRPTRRGDPVLFHPNSVIDTTPSPPPSP
;
A
#
# COMPACT_ATOMS: atom_id res chain seq x y z
N MET A 1 28.22 1.05 -16.33
CA MET A 1 27.90 2.26 -15.54
C MET A 1 26.66 1.93 -14.75
N THR A 2 26.86 1.33 -13.58
CA THR A 2 25.82 0.89 -12.67
C THR A 2 25.37 2.10 -11.87
N VAL A 3 24.15 2.57 -12.12
CA VAL A 3 23.46 3.47 -11.20
C VAL A 3 23.05 2.63 -9.99
N VAL A 4 23.69 2.91 -8.87
CA VAL A 4 23.21 2.55 -7.54
C VAL A 4 22.11 3.56 -7.20
N ASP A 5 20.84 3.19 -7.35
CA ASP A 5 19.71 3.99 -6.85
C ASP A 5 19.63 3.82 -5.33
N ASP A 6 20.49 4.57 -4.64
CA ASP A 6 20.57 4.64 -3.17
C ASP A 6 19.64 5.74 -2.65
N ALA A 7 18.34 5.47 -2.74
CA ALA A 7 17.28 6.04 -1.91
C ALA A 7 16.02 5.23 -2.21
N ALA A 8 15.48 4.49 -1.24
CA ALA A 8 14.14 3.93 -1.36
C ALA A 8 13.18 5.10 -1.68
N THR A 9 12.74 5.18 -2.94
CA THR A 9 11.83 6.24 -3.36
C THR A 9 10.56 6.04 -2.55
N ALA A 10 10.14 7.10 -1.85
CA ALA A 10 8.96 7.02 -1.00
C ALA A 10 7.75 6.50 -1.80
N PRO A 11 6.84 5.74 -1.19
CA PRO A 11 5.68 5.23 -1.91
C PRO A 11 4.86 6.35 -2.54
N PHE A 12 4.40 6.17 -3.78
CA PHE A 12 3.58 7.13 -4.52
C PHE A 12 2.37 7.64 -3.72
N ALA A 13 1.72 6.75 -2.97
CA ALA A 13 0.57 7.08 -2.13
C ALA A 13 0.91 8.05 -0.99
N CYS A 14 2.19 8.18 -0.64
CA CYS A 14 2.71 9.04 0.41
C CYS A 14 3.30 10.36 -0.14
N GLN A 15 3.23 10.60 -1.45
CA GLN A 15 3.75 11.83 -2.07
C GLN A 15 2.61 12.76 -2.46
N ASP A 16 2.68 14.06 -2.16
CA ASP A 16 1.68 15.01 -2.70
C ASP A 16 1.99 15.44 -4.14
N ASP A 17 1.25 16.41 -4.68
CA ASP A 17 1.44 16.89 -6.05
C ASP A 17 2.65 17.82 -6.22
N ASP A 18 3.20 18.33 -5.12
CA ASP A 18 4.44 19.11 -5.09
C ASP A 18 5.68 18.21 -4.94
N GLY A 19 5.47 16.90 -4.77
CA GLY A 19 6.52 15.90 -4.60
C GLY A 19 7.03 15.78 -3.16
N LEU A 20 6.36 16.42 -2.19
CA LEU A 20 6.72 16.27 -0.78
C LEU A 20 6.27 14.89 -0.27
N VAL A 21 7.16 14.25 0.49
CA VAL A 21 6.90 12.94 1.12
C VAL A 21 6.26 13.14 2.48
N HIS A 22 5.17 12.41 2.71
CA HIS A 22 4.42 12.39 3.96
C HIS A 22 4.57 11.04 4.65
N ALA A 23 4.56 11.02 5.98
CA ALA A 23 4.58 9.76 6.73
C ALA A 23 3.27 8.97 6.56
N ALA A 24 2.15 9.67 6.35
CA ALA A 24 0.82 9.11 6.14
C ALA A 24 0.44 9.07 4.65
N VAL A 25 -0.53 8.23 4.31
CA VAL A 25 -1.13 8.20 2.97
C VAL A 25 -1.79 9.54 2.65
N VAL A 26 -1.43 10.13 1.51
CA VAL A 26 -2.06 11.34 0.98
C VAL A 26 -3.40 10.96 0.35
N LYS A 27 -4.49 11.51 0.89
CA LYS A 27 -5.86 11.15 0.50
C LYS A 27 -6.15 11.28 -1.00
N SER A 28 -5.66 12.35 -1.65
CA SER A 28 -5.84 12.54 -3.10
C SER A 28 -5.14 11.45 -3.90
N ARG A 29 -3.94 11.01 -3.47
CA ARG A 29 -3.22 9.88 -4.08
C ARG A 29 -3.93 8.56 -3.88
N ALA A 30 -4.44 8.29 -2.68
CA ALA A 30 -5.21 7.07 -2.42
C ALA A 30 -6.44 6.98 -3.34
N ILE A 31 -7.20 8.08 -3.47
CA ILE A 31 -8.34 8.15 -4.39
C ILE A 31 -7.88 7.92 -5.84
N ARG A 32 -6.74 8.50 -6.25
CA ARG A 32 -6.18 8.28 -7.59
C ARG A 32 -5.80 6.82 -7.83
N CYS A 33 -5.20 6.15 -6.84
CA CYS A 33 -4.91 4.72 -6.87
C CYS A 33 -6.16 3.89 -7.13
N ALA A 34 -7.25 4.22 -6.45
CA ALA A 34 -8.53 3.55 -6.66
C ALA A 34 -9.10 3.78 -8.07
N LEU A 35 -9.28 5.06 -8.45
CA LEU A 35 -10.02 5.42 -9.65
C LEU A 35 -9.28 5.08 -10.95
N SER A 36 -7.94 5.20 -10.94
CA SER A 36 -7.10 4.93 -12.11
C SER A 36 -6.47 3.53 -12.07
N ARG A 37 -6.74 2.74 -11.03
CA ARG A 37 -6.10 1.43 -10.79
C ARG A 37 -4.57 1.50 -10.89
N ILE A 38 -3.96 2.42 -10.15
CA ILE A 38 -2.51 2.57 -10.07
C ILE A 38 -1.98 2.07 -8.73
N CYS A 39 -0.75 1.56 -8.74
CA CYS A 39 -0.06 1.02 -7.60
C CYS A 39 0.28 2.12 -6.58
N GLY A 40 -0.08 1.89 -5.32
CA GLY A 40 0.23 2.81 -4.23
C GLY A 40 1.72 2.99 -3.94
N VAL A 41 2.57 2.08 -4.42
CA VAL A 41 4.03 2.16 -4.24
C VAL A 41 4.71 2.85 -5.42
N CYS A 42 4.61 2.30 -6.63
CA CYS A 42 5.36 2.80 -7.78
C CYS A 42 4.59 3.81 -8.66
N GLY A 43 3.27 3.95 -8.48
CA GLY A 43 2.45 4.86 -9.29
C GLY A 43 2.04 4.34 -10.67
N GLU A 44 2.52 3.15 -11.08
CA GLU A 44 2.18 2.53 -12.36
C GLU A 44 0.86 1.76 -12.33
N VAL A 45 0.27 1.48 -13.50
CA VAL A 45 -1.00 0.74 -13.60
C VAL A 45 -0.88 -0.68 -13.02
N LEU A 46 -1.88 -1.08 -12.24
CA LEU A 46 -1.95 -2.39 -11.58
C LEU A 46 -2.16 -3.53 -12.59
N ALA A 47 -1.29 -4.53 -12.50
CA ALA A 47 -1.51 -5.86 -13.07
C ALA A 47 -2.40 -6.71 -12.14
N ARG A 48 -2.79 -7.91 -12.58
CA ARG A 48 -3.49 -8.89 -11.74
C ARG A 48 -2.59 -10.10 -11.44
N PRO A 49 -2.67 -10.70 -10.23
CA PRO A 49 -3.42 -10.23 -9.07
C PRO A 49 -2.80 -8.95 -8.47
N ILE A 50 -3.59 -8.23 -7.68
CA ILE A 50 -3.11 -7.10 -6.88
C ILE A 50 -2.88 -7.55 -5.44
N ALA A 51 -2.13 -6.77 -4.68
CA ALA A 51 -1.92 -6.99 -3.26
C ALA A 51 -2.43 -5.82 -2.43
N PHE A 52 -2.87 -6.13 -1.22
CA PHE A 52 -2.96 -5.21 -0.09
C PHE A 52 -1.95 -5.64 0.96
N LEU A 53 -1.42 -4.66 1.69
CA LEU A 53 -0.48 -4.88 2.76
C LEU A 53 -0.82 -3.99 3.95
N GLY A 54 -0.83 -4.60 5.13
CA GLY A 54 -1.21 -3.93 6.36
C GLY A 54 -0.85 -4.77 7.59
N PRO A 55 -1.02 -4.19 8.79
CA PRO A 55 -0.95 -4.95 10.03
C PRO A 55 -2.07 -6.00 10.11
N GLU A 56 -1.92 -6.95 11.03
CA GLU A 56 -2.85 -8.07 11.21
C GLU A 56 -4.31 -7.62 11.39
N ASN A 57 -4.55 -6.54 12.13
CA ASN A 57 -5.90 -6.02 12.34
C ASN A 57 -6.54 -5.49 11.04
N GLU A 58 -5.80 -4.80 10.16
CA GLU A 58 -6.32 -4.37 8.86
C GLU A 58 -6.67 -5.57 7.97
N ALA A 59 -5.83 -6.61 7.99
CA ALA A 59 -6.08 -7.84 7.24
C ALA A 59 -7.30 -8.62 7.76
N LEU A 60 -7.46 -8.72 9.08
CA LEU A 60 -8.62 -9.36 9.72
C LEU A 60 -9.92 -8.62 9.43
N ASP A 61 -9.90 -7.29 9.49
CA ASP A 61 -11.05 -6.45 9.18
C ASP A 61 -11.34 -6.40 7.66
N GLY A 62 -10.37 -6.80 6.83
CA GLY A 62 -10.44 -6.66 5.39
C GLY A 62 -10.50 -5.20 4.93
N LEU A 63 -9.91 -4.28 5.72
CA LEU A 63 -9.95 -2.85 5.49
C LEU A 63 -8.54 -2.28 5.61
N PHE A 64 -7.98 -1.87 4.48
CA PHE A 64 -6.61 -1.39 4.39
C PHE A 64 -6.54 0.12 4.26
N THR A 65 -5.59 0.70 4.98
CA THR A 65 -5.27 2.13 4.88
C THR A 65 -4.44 2.41 3.63
N PHE A 66 -3.48 1.52 3.33
CA PHE A 66 -2.62 1.68 2.17
C PHE A 66 -3.34 1.25 0.87
N PRO A 67 -3.18 1.99 -0.24
CA PRO A 67 -3.81 1.63 -1.51
C PRO A 67 -3.30 0.30 -2.08
N PRO A 68 -4.01 -0.29 -3.06
CA PRO A 68 -3.57 -1.54 -3.68
C PRO A 68 -2.23 -1.38 -4.38
N THR A 69 -1.46 -2.47 -4.41
CA THR A 69 -0.12 -2.51 -5.00
C THR A 69 0.01 -3.67 -5.98
N HIS A 70 1.10 -3.66 -6.76
CA HIS A 70 1.62 -4.90 -7.31
C HIS A 70 2.12 -5.80 -6.17
N VAL A 71 2.09 -7.11 -6.39
CA VAL A 71 2.59 -8.09 -5.41
C VAL A 71 4.09 -7.86 -5.14
N THR A 72 4.89 -7.64 -6.19
CA THR A 72 6.33 -7.38 -6.05
C THR A 72 6.62 -6.10 -5.28
N CYS A 73 5.94 -5.00 -5.61
CA CYS A 73 6.12 -3.74 -4.90
C CYS A 73 5.71 -3.81 -3.42
N ALA A 74 4.74 -4.66 -3.06
CA ALA A 74 4.41 -4.90 -1.65
C ALA A 74 5.59 -5.53 -0.91
N HIS A 75 6.18 -6.60 -1.47
CA HIS A 75 7.32 -7.27 -0.85
C HIS A 75 8.56 -6.35 -0.75
N GLU A 76 8.91 -5.67 -1.84
CA GLU A 76 10.04 -4.72 -1.87
C GLU A 76 9.87 -3.60 -0.84
N ALA A 77 8.65 -3.06 -0.69
CA ALA A 77 8.39 -2.01 0.28
C ALA A 77 8.52 -2.49 1.74
N ILE A 78 8.11 -3.73 2.02
CA ILE A 78 8.27 -4.36 3.33
C ILE A 78 9.76 -4.61 3.63
N GLU A 79 10.50 -5.15 2.66
CA GLU A 79 11.94 -5.39 2.78
C GLU A 79 12.73 -4.09 3.00
N ALA A 80 12.30 -3.00 2.36
CA ALA A 80 12.88 -1.67 2.55
C ALA A 80 12.53 -1.03 3.91
N GLY A 81 11.71 -1.68 4.75
CA GLY A 81 11.32 -1.17 6.06
C GLY A 81 10.37 0.04 6.00
N THR A 82 9.66 0.21 4.89
CA THR A 82 8.77 1.36 4.69
C THR A 82 7.55 1.27 5.62
N SER A 83 7.14 2.38 6.22
CA SER A 83 5.94 2.38 7.08
C SER A 83 4.62 2.31 6.30
N LEU A 84 4.64 2.63 5.00
CA LEU A 84 3.47 2.58 4.10
C LEU A 84 2.24 3.27 4.69
N GLY A 85 2.44 4.47 5.23
CA GLY A 85 1.36 5.25 5.81
C GLY A 85 0.99 4.87 7.24
N GLN A 86 1.54 3.79 7.78
CA GLN A 86 1.41 3.44 9.19
C GLN A 86 2.26 4.41 10.04
N PRO A 87 1.83 4.73 11.28
CA PRO A 87 2.61 5.57 12.19
C PRO A 87 4.01 4.99 12.45
N GLU A 88 4.10 3.67 12.53
CA GLU A 88 5.33 2.89 12.67
C GLU A 88 5.19 1.62 11.82
N PRO A 89 6.28 1.11 11.19
CA PRO A 89 6.25 -0.18 10.51
C PRO A 89 5.80 -1.30 11.46
N PRO A 90 4.73 -2.06 11.14
CA PRO A 90 4.33 -3.23 11.90
C PRO A 90 5.46 -4.27 11.97
N ARG A 91 5.52 -4.99 13.10
CA ARG A 91 6.45 -6.13 13.28
C ARG A 91 6.19 -7.26 12.28
N THR A 92 4.93 -7.40 11.86
CA THR A 92 4.49 -8.41 10.92
C THR A 92 3.54 -7.75 9.95
N TRP A 93 3.89 -7.80 8.66
CA TRP A 93 3.00 -7.40 7.60
C TRP A 93 2.21 -8.60 7.13
N LEU A 94 0.94 -8.39 6.78
CA LEU A 94 0.12 -9.36 6.07
C LEU A 94 -0.02 -8.87 4.64
N VAL A 95 0.23 -9.75 3.68
CA VAL A 95 0.02 -9.51 2.25
C VAL A 95 -1.22 -10.29 1.82
N VAL A 96 -2.26 -9.58 1.43
CA VAL A 96 -3.51 -10.15 0.91
C VAL A 96 -3.52 -9.99 -0.60
N THR A 97 -3.46 -11.10 -1.33
CA THR A 97 -3.59 -11.07 -2.79
C THR A 97 -5.05 -11.22 -3.19
N THR A 98 -5.47 -10.45 -4.20
CA THR A 98 -6.88 -10.42 -4.61
C THR A 98 -7.06 -10.12 -6.09
N GLY A 99 -8.20 -10.55 -6.66
CA GLY A 99 -8.60 -10.22 -8.02
C GLY A 99 -9.18 -8.82 -8.20
N GLY A 100 -9.60 -8.15 -7.11
CA GLY A 100 -10.33 -6.89 -7.15
C GLY A 100 -10.48 -6.25 -5.77
N PHE A 101 -10.98 -5.02 -5.74
CA PHE A 101 -11.19 -4.26 -4.51
C PHE A 101 -12.27 -3.21 -4.67
N ASP A 102 -12.80 -2.78 -3.52
CA ASP A 102 -13.72 -1.66 -3.40
C ASP A 102 -13.04 -0.49 -2.67
N LEU A 103 -13.32 0.73 -3.12
CA LEU A 103 -12.96 1.95 -2.40
C LEU A 103 -14.04 2.26 -1.36
N VAL A 104 -13.68 2.18 -0.10
CA VAL A 104 -14.56 2.49 1.02
C VAL A 104 -14.47 3.99 1.31
N ARG A 105 -15.61 4.67 1.18
CA ARG A 105 -15.70 6.11 1.42
C ARG A 105 -15.70 6.41 2.93
N PRO A 106 -15.03 7.49 3.36
CA PRO A 106 -15.10 7.94 4.74
C PRO A 106 -16.52 8.36 5.11
N THR A 107 -16.90 8.12 6.37
CA THR A 107 -18.20 8.53 6.93
C THR A 107 -18.18 9.99 7.42
N ARG A 108 -17.01 10.54 7.76
CA ARG A 108 -16.84 11.94 8.16
C ARG A 108 -15.92 12.70 7.21
N ARG A 109 -16.12 14.01 7.12
CA ARG A 109 -15.25 14.90 6.35
C ARG A 109 -13.88 14.98 7.03
N GLY A 110 -12.84 14.64 6.30
CA GLY A 110 -11.45 14.68 6.77
C GLY A 110 -10.83 13.28 6.90
N ASP A 111 -11.65 12.28 7.21
CA ASP A 111 -11.19 10.89 7.38
C ASP A 111 -10.56 10.32 6.09
N PRO A 112 -9.61 9.37 6.22
CA PRO A 112 -9.00 8.70 5.06
C PRO A 112 -10.04 7.85 4.31
N VAL A 113 -9.73 7.54 3.05
CA VAL A 113 -10.42 6.45 2.34
C VAL A 113 -9.76 5.13 2.73
N LEU A 114 -10.53 4.05 2.73
CA LEU A 114 -10.01 2.70 2.98
C LEU A 114 -10.26 1.82 1.76
N PHE A 115 -9.61 0.67 1.72
CA PHE A 115 -9.72 -0.28 0.62
C PHE A 115 -10.13 -1.65 1.13
N HIS A 116 -11.11 -2.26 0.49
CA HIS A 116 -11.57 -3.60 0.83
C HIS A 116 -11.29 -4.57 -0.32
N PRO A 117 -10.45 -5.61 -0.14
CA PRO A 117 -10.30 -6.68 -1.13
C PRO A 117 -11.61 -7.49 -1.25
N ASN A 118 -12.16 -7.61 -2.46
CA ASN A 118 -13.48 -8.21 -2.68
C ASN A 118 -13.45 -9.57 -3.42
N SER A 119 -12.26 -10.10 -3.68
CA SER A 119 -12.06 -11.41 -4.31
C SER A 119 -10.73 -11.99 -3.85
N VAL A 120 -10.59 -12.23 -2.53
CA VAL A 120 -9.35 -12.71 -1.91
C VAL A 120 -8.93 -14.05 -2.53
N ILE A 121 -7.65 -14.14 -2.88
CA ILE A 121 -7.02 -15.34 -3.44
C ILE A 121 -6.19 -16.02 -2.37
N ASP A 122 -5.34 -15.25 -1.68
CA ASP A 122 -4.45 -15.75 -0.63
C ASP A 122 -4.14 -14.66 0.41
N THR A 123 -3.72 -15.06 1.60
CA THR A 123 -3.26 -14.18 2.69
C THR A 123 -2.03 -14.78 3.32
N THR A 124 -0.90 -14.09 3.21
CA THR A 124 0.39 -14.57 3.71
C THR A 124 1.04 -13.55 4.65
N PRO A 125 1.67 -13.99 5.74
CA PRO A 125 2.54 -13.12 6.51
C PRO A 125 3.80 -12.81 5.70
N SER A 126 4.32 -11.59 5.84
CA SER A 126 5.62 -11.25 5.30
C SER A 126 6.71 -12.10 5.98
N PRO A 127 7.80 -12.42 5.26
CA PRO A 127 8.97 -12.96 5.94
C PRO A 127 9.43 -11.97 7.04
N PRO A 128 10.01 -12.48 8.15
CA PRO A 128 10.57 -11.62 9.17
C PRO A 128 11.66 -10.73 8.56
N PRO A 129 11.84 -9.47 9.03
CA PRO A 129 12.90 -8.61 8.54
C PRO A 129 14.26 -9.29 8.75
N SER A 130 15.11 -9.26 7.72
CA SER A 130 16.49 -9.75 7.83
C SER A 130 17.23 -9.00 8.96
N PRO A 131 18.02 -9.70 9.79
CA PRO A 131 18.75 -9.08 10.90
C PRO A 131 19.85 -8.11 10.44
#